data_AF-A0A972GI84-F1
#
_entry.id   AF-A0A972GI84-F1
#
_cell.length_a   1.000
_cell.length_b   1.000
_cell.length_c   1.000
_cell.angle_alpha   90.00
_cell.angle_beta   90.00
_cell.angle_gamma   90.00
#
_symmetry.space_group_name_H-M   'P 1'
#
loop_
_entity.id
_entity.type
_entity.pdbx_description
1 polymer ?
#
loop_
_entity_poly.entity_id
_entity_poly.type
_entity_poly.pdbx_seq_one_letter_code
_entity_poly.pdbx_strand_id
1 'polypeptide(L)' 'MTQSMRLLHKIRHKRLVVIDWESVYRQQYLRLYNFFRYRLGNDVQAEDLTAEVFERAWRNRNHYHDDLG' A
#
# COMPACT_ATOMS: atom_id res chain seq x y z
N MET A 1 25.25 1.84 38.32
CA MET A 1 25.79 1.18 37.10
C MET A 1 24.77 0.14 36.66
N THR A 2 24.06 0.22 35.55
CA THR A 2 24.02 1.21 34.47
C THR A 2 22.65 1.03 33.85
N GLN A 3 21.90 2.12 33.73
CA GLN A 3 20.60 2.24 33.08
C GLN A 3 20.73 2.07 31.56
N SER A 4 21.49 1.06 31.13
CA SER A 4 22.07 0.88 29.79
C SER A 4 21.47 -0.31 29.03
N MET A 5 20.45 -0.97 29.60
CA MET A 5 19.78 -2.15 29.01
C MET A 5 18.36 -1.83 28.48
N ARG A 6 17.98 -0.56 28.31
CA ARG A 6 16.61 -0.19 27.84
C ARG A 6 16.55 0.85 26.72
N LEU A 7 17.66 1.17 26.07
CA LEU A 7 17.72 2.27 25.09
C LEU A 7 18.31 1.88 23.73
N LEU A 8 18.18 0.61 23.33
CA LEU A 8 18.58 0.14 22.00
C LEU A 8 17.46 -0.65 21.32
N HIS A 9 16.21 -0.26 21.49
CA HIS A 9 15.19 -0.58 20.47
C HIS A 9 15.47 0.32 19.26
N LYS A 10 16.45 -0.18 18.49
CA LYS A 10 16.97 0.29 17.21
C LYS A 10 16.02 1.25 16.50
N ILE A 11 16.53 2.44 16.24
CA ILE A 11 16.07 3.30 15.16
C ILE A 11 15.98 2.42 13.91
N ARG A 12 14.76 1.98 13.55
CA ARG A 12 14.52 1.23 12.32
C ARG A 12 14.81 2.21 11.20
N HIS A 13 15.95 2.05 10.52
CA HIS A 13 16.25 2.84 9.33
C HIS A 13 15.11 2.62 8.34
N LYS A 14 14.26 3.63 8.17
CA LYS A 14 13.21 3.63 7.16
C LYS A 14 13.90 3.68 5.81
N ARG A 15 14.03 2.52 5.16
CA ARG A 15 14.46 2.47 3.77
C ARG A 15 13.43 3.24 2.95
N LEU A 16 13.86 4.35 2.35
CA LEU A 16 13.04 5.08 1.39
C LEU A 16 13.08 4.30 0.07
N VAL A 17 12.10 3.42 -0.13
CA VAL A 17 11.88 2.82 -1.44
C VAL A 17 11.22 3.87 -2.30
N VAL A 18 11.88 4.25 -3.40
CA VAL A 18 11.23 5.03 -4.45
C VAL A 18 10.31 4.07 -5.20
N ILE A 19 9.01 4.26 -5.04
CA ILE A 19 7.99 3.44 -5.71
C ILE A 19 7.52 4.19 -6.95
N ASP A 20 7.60 3.54 -8.10
CA ASP A 20 6.95 3.99 -9.33
C ASP A 20 5.45 3.71 -9.27
N TRP A 21 4.69 4.69 -8.76
CA TRP A 21 3.25 4.59 -8.59
C TRP A 21 2.48 4.52 -9.92
N GLU A 22 3.02 5.08 -11.00
CA GLU A 22 2.38 5.00 -12.31
C GLU A 22 2.42 3.56 -12.83
N SER A 23 3.57 2.90 -12.71
CA SER A 23 3.72 1.49 -13.07
C SER A 23 2.83 0.60 -12.21
N VAL A 24 2.76 0.85 -10.90
CA VAL A 24 1.84 0.13 -9.99
C VAL A 24 0.38 0.29 -10.45
N TYR A 25 -0.06 1.50 -10.76
CA TYR A 25 -1.42 1.75 -11.24
C TYR A 25 -1.72 0.98 -12.53
N ARG A 26 -0.87 1.12 -13.55
CA ARG A 26 -1.02 0.45 -14.85
C ARG A 26 -1.10 -1.08 -14.71
N GLN A 27 -0.30 -1.65 -13.82
CA GLN A 27 -0.26 -3.10 -13.59
C GLN A 27 -1.44 -3.63 -12.76
N GLN A 28 -1.92 -2.86 -11.78
CA GLN A 28 -2.92 -3.35 -10.83
C GLN A 28 -4.36 -2.94 -11.16
N TYR A 29 -4.57 -1.90 -11.97
CA TYR A 29 -5.92 -1.37 -12.25
C TYR A 29 -6.88 -2.45 -12.75
N LEU A 30 -6.54 -3.13 -13.85
CA LEU A 30 -7.41 -4.16 -14.43
C LEU A 30 -7.62 -5.35 -13.48
N ARG A 31 -6.63 -5.68 -12.64
CA ARG A 31 -6.74 -6.81 -11.69
C ARG A 31 -7.74 -6.49 -10.58
N LEU A 32 -7.66 -5.30 -10.00
CA LEU A 32 -8.59 -4.85 -8.96
C LEU A 32 -9.99 -4.64 -9.52
N TYR A 33 -10.10 -3.96 -10.67
CA TYR A 33 -11.38 -3.78 -11.35
C TYR A 33 -12.05 -5.11 -11.65
N ASN A 34 -11.33 -6.07 -12.25
CA ASN A 34 -11.88 -7.38 -12.57
C ASN A 34 -12.23 -8.19 -11.31
N PHE A 35 -11.47 -8.04 -10.22
CA PHE A 35 -11.81 -8.66 -8.94
C PHE A 35 -13.15 -8.16 -8.40
N PHE A 36 -13.34 -6.83 -8.33
CA PHE A 36 -14.61 -6.27 -7.86
C PHE A 36 -15.76 -6.57 -8.82
N ARG A 37 -15.52 -6.46 -10.13
CA ARG A 37 -16.50 -6.79 -11.17
C ARG A 37 -16.98 -8.23 -11.05
N TYR A 38 -16.04 -9.18 -10.92
CA TYR A 38 -16.37 -10.59 -10.73
C TYR A 38 -17.15 -10.83 -9.43
N ARG A 39 -16.80 -10.14 -8.35
CA ARG A 39 -17.41 -10.37 -7.03
C ARG A 39 -18.80 -9.75 -6.88
N LEU A 40 -19.03 -8.59 -7.50
CA LEU A 40 -20.22 -7.76 -7.30
C LEU A 40 -21.19 -7.79 -8.48
N GLY A 41 -20.72 -8.12 -9.70
CA GLY A 41 -21.56 -8.13 -10.89
C GLY A 41 -22.10 -6.76 -11.31
N ASN A 42 -21.54 -5.68 -10.77
CA ASN A 42 -21.94 -4.30 -11.06
C ASN A 42 -20.71 -3.47 -11.44
N ASP A 43 -20.70 -2.96 -12.67
CA ASP A 43 -19.55 -2.25 -13.25
C ASP A 43 -19.27 -0.91 -12.56
N VAL A 44 -20.31 -0.18 -12.14
CA VAL A 44 -20.18 1.11 -11.44
C VAL A 44 -19.56 0.92 -10.06
N GLN A 45 -20.09 -0.04 -9.28
CA GLN A 45 -19.52 -0.33 -7.96
C GLN A 45 -18.09 -0.86 -8.06
N ALA A 46 -17.76 -1.62 -9.11
CA ALA A 46 -16.41 -2.11 -9.33
C ALA A 46 -15.42 -0.97 -9.62
N GLU A 47 -15.83 0.02 -10.41
CA GLU A 47 -15.01 1.19 -10.72
C GLU A 47 -14.80 2.06 -9.47
N ASP A 48 -15.87 2.37 -8.73
CA ASP A 48 -15.82 3.17 -7.50
C ASP A 48 -14.89 2.54 -6.45
N LEU A 49 -15.02 1.23 -6.20
CA LEU A 49 -14.17 0.53 -5.23
C LEU A 49 -12.72 0.43 -5.71
N THR A 50 -12.49 0.30 -7.01
CA THR A 50 -11.13 0.34 -7.58
C THR A 50 -10.50 1.71 -7.32
N ALA A 51 -11.24 2.79 -7.55
CA ALA A 51 -10.78 4.16 -7.27
C ALA A 51 -10.50 4.35 -5.78
N GLU A 52 -11.40 3.90 -4.89
CA GLU A 52 -11.23 3.98 -3.44
C GLU A 52 -9.95 3.27 -2.96
N VAL A 53 -9.65 2.09 -3.52
CA VAL A 53 -8.43 1.34 -3.19
C VAL A 53 -7.18 2.13 -3.58
N PHE A 54 -7.11 2.67 -4.80
CA PHE A 54 -5.97 3.45 -5.24
C PHE A 54 -5.84 4.76 -4.47
N GLU A 55 -6.96 5.41 -4.13
CA GLU A 55 -6.94 6.62 -3.30
C GLU A 55 -6.36 6.32 -1.91
N ARG A 56 -6.81 5.23 -1.27
CA ARG A 56 -6.26 4.79 0.02
C ARG A 56 -4.77 4.46 -0.07
N ALA A 57 -4.35 3.76 -1.13
CA ALA A 57 -2.94 3.45 -1.37
C ALA A 57 -2.11 4.73 -1.55
N TRP A 58 -2.59 5.68 -2.34
CA TRP A 58 -1.93 6.95 -2.58
C TRP A 58 -1.80 7.80 -1.32
N ARG A 59 -2.88 7.90 -0.51
CA ARG A 59 -2.87 8.60 0.77
C ARG A 59 -1.85 8.00 1.74
N ASN A 60 -1.70 6.68 1.73
CA ASN A 60 -0.81 5.95 2.64
C ASN A 60 0.57 5.60 2.03
N ARG A 61 0.91 6.08 0.83
CA ARG A 61 2.14 5.69 0.12
C ARG A 61 3.43 5.85 0.93
N ASN A 62 3.49 6.88 1.77
CA ASN A 62 4.65 7.17 2.61
C ASN A 62 4.77 6.24 3.82
N HIS A 63 3.73 5.45 4.12
CA HIS A 63 3.69 4.45 5.18
C HIS A 63 3.94 3.04 4.67
N TYR A 64 4.12 2.87 3.36
CA TYR A 64 4.49 1.57 2.81
C TYR A 64 5.89 1.18 3.28
N HIS A 65 5.99 -0.07 3.73
CA HIS A 65 7.19 -0.68 4.28
C HIS A 65 7.35 -2.03 3.59
N ASP A 66 8.37 -2.15 2.75
CA ASP A 66 8.64 -3.34 1.95
C ASP A 66 9.28 -4.49 2.75
N ASP A 67 9.57 -4.26 4.04
CA ASP A 67 10.16 -5.21 4.98
C ASP A 67 9.11 -5.94 5.85
N LEU A 68 7.81 -5.68 5.65
CA LEU A 68 6.70 -6.26 6.43
C LEU A 68 5.99 -7.44 5.74
N GLY A 69 6.66 -8.10 4.78
CA GLY A 69 6.12 -9.23 4.01
C GLY A 69 5.77 -10.45 4.84
#